data_AF-A0A963SGT4-F1
#
_entry.id   AF-A0A963SGT4-F1
#
_cell.length_a   1.000
_cell.length_b   1.000
_cell.length_c   1.000
_cell.angle_alpha   90.00
_cell.angle_beta   90.00
_cell.angle_gamma   90.00
#
_symmetry.space_group_name_H-M   'P 1'
#
loop_
_entity.id
_entity.type
_entity.pdbx_description
1 polymer ?
#
loop_
_entity_poly.entity_id
_entity_poly.type
_entity_poly.pdbx_seq_one_letter_code
_entity_poly.pdbx_strand_id
1 'polypeptide(L)'
;RLNSEGKGRLVFSGPENDWYLETEPDSENAGKFEEWLAGDVGQRTLASFSANGKQPFTPAAAKKAQKVNVVATGDAVLGESLAERHCGRCHMVNEKTRMTTIGSTPSFALMRGFPDWDNRFEAFYVLNPHPSFTIVTEVTEPFDETRPPPIAPLELSLEDIEAILAFVRTIEPADLGSPLKLQ
;
A
#
# COMPACT_ATOMS: atom_id res chain seq x y z
N ARG A 1 21.96 18.83 8.00
CA ARG A 1 21.66 18.38 9.37
C ARG A 1 21.13 16.95 9.36
N LEU A 2 21.75 16.06 10.13
CA LEU A 2 21.22 14.73 10.38
C LEU A 2 20.18 14.78 11.51
N ASN A 3 19.03 14.15 11.35
CA ASN A 3 17.94 14.14 12.34
C ASN A 3 17.16 12.82 12.31
N SER A 4 16.39 12.55 13.37
CA SER A 4 15.45 11.42 13.45
C SER A 4 13.98 11.86 13.44
N GLU A 5 13.72 13.10 13.01
CA GLU A 5 12.38 13.72 13.00
C GLU A 5 11.64 13.51 11.66
N GLY A 6 12.23 12.75 10.72
CA GLY A 6 11.65 12.53 9.40
C GLY A 6 11.84 13.67 8.39
N LYS A 7 12.68 14.67 8.72
CA LYS A 7 12.90 15.86 7.87
C LYS A 7 14.07 15.65 6.91
N GLY A 8 13.84 15.86 5.62
CA GLY A 8 14.85 15.66 4.58
C GLY A 8 14.87 14.22 4.04
N ARG A 9 16.01 13.79 3.50
CA ARG A 9 16.14 12.49 2.83
C ARG A 9 16.55 11.40 3.82
N LEU A 10 15.84 10.28 3.83
CA LEU A 10 16.27 9.07 4.56
C LEU A 10 17.59 8.55 3.99
N VAL A 11 18.63 8.43 4.83
CA VAL A 11 19.98 8.01 4.42
C VAL A 11 20.39 6.66 4.98
N PHE A 12 19.95 6.30 6.20
CA PHE A 12 20.14 4.98 6.81
C PHE A 12 19.26 4.82 8.06
N SER A 13 19.15 3.59 8.56
CA SER A 13 18.53 3.28 9.85
C SER A 13 19.60 2.89 10.86
N GLY A 14 19.54 3.45 12.06
CA GLY A 14 20.34 3.02 13.20
C GLY A 14 19.59 2.05 14.12
N PRO A 15 20.16 1.71 15.28
CA PRO A 15 19.54 0.72 16.18
C PRO A 15 18.18 1.14 16.73
N GLU A 16 17.97 2.44 16.93
CA GLU A 16 16.76 2.98 17.58
C GLU A 16 15.93 3.87 16.65
N ASN A 17 16.55 4.45 15.63
CA ASN A 17 15.93 5.50 14.82
C ASN A 17 16.33 5.42 13.36
N ASP A 18 15.42 5.83 12.49
CA ASP A 18 15.74 6.20 11.11
C ASP A 18 16.40 7.57 11.09
N TRP A 19 17.42 7.73 10.25
CA TRP A 19 18.20 8.96 10.14
C TRP A 19 17.99 9.63 8.78
N TYR A 20 17.60 10.88 8.84
CA TYR A 20 17.30 11.75 7.71
C TYR A 20 18.35 12.86 7.62
N LEU A 21 18.78 13.16 6.41
CA LEU A 21 19.69 14.27 6.11
C LEU A 21 18.90 15.40 5.44
N GLU A 22 18.88 16.55 6.11
CA GLU A 22 18.33 17.79 5.60
C GLU A 22 19.48 18.68 5.15
N THR A 23 19.58 19.03 3.88
CA THR A 23 20.64 19.90 3.35
C THR A 23 20.14 21.33 3.17
N GLU A 24 21.02 22.30 3.40
CA GLU A 24 20.71 23.69 3.05
C GLU A 24 20.85 23.87 1.54
N PRO A 25 19.94 24.61 0.87
CA PRO A 25 19.88 24.69 -0.60
C PRO A 25 21.18 25.14 -1.28
N ASP A 26 21.98 25.99 -0.62
CA ASP A 26 23.14 26.66 -1.23
C ASP A 26 24.49 26.09 -0.80
N SER A 27 24.51 24.96 -0.07
CA SER A 27 25.77 24.34 0.37
C SER A 27 26.21 23.24 -0.60
N GLU A 28 27.07 23.60 -1.55
CA GLU A 28 27.63 22.66 -2.55
C GLU A 28 28.25 21.40 -1.90
N ASN A 29 28.95 21.58 -0.77
CA ASN A 29 29.57 20.48 -0.03
C ASN A 29 28.52 19.57 0.64
N ALA A 30 27.44 20.15 1.18
CA ALA A 30 26.36 19.37 1.77
C ALA A 30 25.62 18.55 0.72
N GLY A 31 25.37 19.13 -0.45
CA GLY A 31 24.76 18.44 -1.59
C GLY A 31 25.59 17.25 -2.07
N LYS A 32 26.91 17.44 -2.26
CA LYS A 32 27.83 16.34 -2.66
C LYS A 32 27.87 15.23 -1.62
N PHE A 33 27.85 15.57 -0.33
CA PHE A 33 27.83 14.57 0.74
C PHE A 33 26.51 13.79 0.76
N GLU A 34 25.37 14.46 0.59
CA GLU A 34 24.06 13.81 0.51
C GLU A 34 23.99 12.86 -0.69
N GLU A 35 24.45 13.30 -1.86
CA GLU A 35 24.49 12.49 -3.07
C GLU A 35 25.37 11.25 -2.89
N TRP A 36 26.58 11.42 -2.34
CA TRP A 36 27.48 10.31 -2.06
C TRP A 36 26.88 9.32 -1.04
N LEU A 37 26.33 9.83 0.08
CA LEU A 37 25.81 9.01 1.18
C LEU A 37 24.59 8.19 0.73
N ALA A 38 23.74 8.78 -0.11
CA ALA A 38 22.56 8.13 -0.63
C ALA A 38 22.81 7.30 -1.91
N GLY A 39 23.98 7.47 -2.54
CA GLY A 39 24.42 6.70 -3.70
C GLY A 39 25.02 5.35 -3.32
N ASP A 40 25.34 4.55 -4.35
CA ASP A 40 25.80 3.16 -4.20
C ASP A 40 27.01 3.02 -3.27
N VAL A 41 27.99 3.92 -3.39
CA VAL A 41 29.21 3.88 -2.57
C VAL A 41 28.88 4.14 -1.10
N GLY A 42 28.07 5.15 -0.80
CA GLY A 42 27.65 5.46 0.57
C GLY A 42 26.82 4.34 1.19
N GLN A 43 25.85 3.79 0.45
CA GLN A 43 25.01 2.69 0.91
C GLN A 43 25.81 1.41 1.16
N ARG A 44 26.80 1.08 0.31
CA ARG A 44 27.71 -0.05 0.54
C ARG A 44 28.63 0.17 1.73
N THR A 45 29.05 1.41 1.97
CA THR A 45 29.86 1.77 3.14
C THR A 45 29.06 1.58 4.43
N LEU A 46 27.79 1.99 4.45
CA LEU A 46 26.88 1.73 5.56
C LEU A 46 26.67 0.23 5.78
N ALA A 47 26.47 -0.52 4.69
CA ALA A 47 26.28 -1.97 4.75
C ALA A 47 27.50 -2.72 5.28
N SER A 48 28.72 -2.24 5.00
CA SER A 48 29.96 -2.90 5.43
C SER A 48 30.46 -2.41 6.79
N PHE A 49 29.93 -1.29 7.29
CA PHE A 49 30.32 -0.74 8.58
C PHE A 49 29.96 -1.69 9.72
N SER A 50 30.96 -2.09 10.50
CA SER A 50 30.77 -2.89 11.69
C SER A 50 31.45 -2.26 12.89
N ALA A 51 30.74 -2.27 14.02
CA ALA A 51 31.25 -1.85 15.32
C ALA A 51 31.06 -3.00 16.30
N ASN A 52 32.14 -3.45 16.95
CA ASN A 52 32.12 -4.59 17.87
C ASN A 52 31.49 -5.86 17.27
N GLY A 53 31.77 -6.13 15.99
CA GLY A 53 31.24 -7.30 15.27
C GLY A 53 29.74 -7.23 14.93
N LYS A 54 29.07 -6.10 15.18
CA LYS A 54 27.67 -5.85 14.81
C LYS A 54 27.61 -4.82 13.70
N GLN A 55 26.59 -4.91 12.84
CA GLN A 55 26.23 -3.87 11.88
C GLN A 55 25.14 -2.99 12.49
N PRO A 56 25.49 -1.84 13.11
CA PRO A 56 24.52 -0.99 13.78
C PRO A 56 23.67 -0.17 12.80
N PHE A 57 24.07 -0.08 11.53
CA PHE A 57 23.41 0.73 10.53
C PHE A 57 22.93 -0.11 9.35
N THR A 58 21.68 0.10 8.95
CA THR A 58 21.09 -0.52 7.76
C THR A 58 20.96 0.52 6.65
N PRO A 59 21.45 0.24 5.42
CA PRO A 59 21.27 1.15 4.29
C PRO A 59 19.80 1.42 4.00
N ALA A 60 19.44 2.67 3.69
CA ALA A 60 18.07 3.04 3.31
C ALA A 60 17.59 2.27 2.07
N ALA A 61 18.49 1.93 1.15
CA ALA A 61 18.17 1.09 -0.01
C ALA A 61 17.71 -0.33 0.39
N ALA A 62 18.24 -0.89 1.48
CA ALA A 62 17.84 -2.21 1.98
C ALA A 62 16.46 -2.17 2.66
N LYS A 63 16.09 -1.04 3.28
CA LYS A 63 14.75 -0.84 3.87
C LYS A 63 13.65 -0.70 2.80
N LYS A 64 13.94 -0.05 1.66
CA LYS A 64 13.01 -0.05 0.51
C LYS A 64 12.67 -1.46 0.03
N ALA A 65 13.54 -2.45 0.26
CA ALA A 65 13.30 -3.85 -0.10
C ALA A 65 12.60 -4.67 0.99
N GLN A 66 12.52 -4.19 2.25
CA GLN A 66 11.69 -4.83 3.26
C GLN A 66 10.24 -4.37 3.08
N LYS A 67 9.46 -5.19 2.35
CA LYS A 67 8.00 -5.19 2.44
C LYS A 67 7.66 -5.23 3.94
N VAL A 68 7.03 -4.18 4.46
CA VAL A 68 6.45 -4.18 5.81
C VAL A 68 5.39 -5.29 5.80
N ASN A 69 5.71 -6.42 6.43
CA ASN A 69 4.69 -7.40 6.79
C ASN A 69 3.86 -6.78 7.91
N VAL A 70 2.88 -5.95 7.53
CA VAL A 70 1.76 -5.65 8.41
C VAL A 70 1.10 -7.00 8.67
N VAL A 71 1.18 -7.48 9.92
CA VAL A 71 0.45 -8.67 10.34
C VAL A 71 -1.01 -8.43 9.98
N ALA A 72 -1.53 -9.21 9.03
CA ALA A 72 -2.92 -9.13 8.65
C ALA A 72 -3.74 -9.57 9.87
N THR A 73 -4.47 -8.63 10.48
CA THR A 73 -5.32 -8.91 11.64
C THR A 73 -6.63 -9.59 11.25
N GLY A 74 -7.07 -9.47 10.00
CA GLY A 74 -8.30 -10.08 9.47
C GLY A 74 -8.12 -11.51 8.92
N ASP A 75 -9.23 -12.24 8.83
CA ASP A 75 -9.28 -13.59 8.24
C ASP A 75 -9.28 -13.50 6.70
N ALA A 76 -8.14 -13.84 6.08
CA ALA A 76 -7.98 -13.79 4.62
C ALA A 76 -8.85 -14.80 3.86
N VAL A 77 -9.24 -15.93 4.46
CA VAL A 77 -10.11 -16.91 3.81
C VAL A 77 -11.55 -16.38 3.77
N LEU A 78 -12.01 -15.80 4.88
CA LEU A 78 -13.26 -15.06 4.91
C LEU A 78 -13.23 -13.88 3.93
N GLY A 79 -12.13 -13.13 3.92
CA GLY A 79 -11.91 -12.01 3.01
C GLY A 79 -12.02 -12.37 1.54
N GLU A 80 -11.42 -13.48 1.11
CA GLU A 80 -11.56 -13.97 -0.26
C GLU A 80 -13.03 -14.26 -0.59
N SER A 81 -13.75 -14.96 0.30
CA SER A 81 -15.15 -15.30 0.09
C SER A 81 -16.05 -14.06 0.00
N LEU A 82 -15.82 -13.07 0.86
CA LEU A 82 -16.53 -11.79 0.84
C LEU A 82 -16.23 -11.01 -0.44
N ALA A 83 -14.96 -10.91 -0.83
CA ALA A 83 -14.55 -10.23 -2.05
C ALA A 83 -15.16 -10.88 -3.30
N GLU A 84 -15.12 -12.21 -3.42
CA GLU A 84 -15.76 -12.95 -4.51
C GLU A 84 -17.26 -12.62 -4.59
N ARG A 85 -17.96 -12.63 -3.45
CA ARG A 85 -19.41 -12.40 -3.38
C ARG A 85 -19.80 -10.95 -3.72
N HIS A 86 -19.09 -9.98 -3.14
CA HIS A 86 -19.50 -8.57 -3.16
C HIS A 86 -18.82 -7.77 -4.27
N CYS A 87 -17.60 -8.13 -4.65
CA CYS A 87 -16.81 -7.41 -5.64
C CYS A 87 -16.73 -8.15 -6.99
N GLY A 88 -16.88 -9.49 -7.00
CA GLY A 88 -16.63 -10.35 -8.17
C GLY A 88 -17.52 -10.10 -9.40
N ARG A 89 -18.66 -9.42 -9.23
CA ARG A 89 -19.51 -8.96 -10.34
C ARG A 89 -18.80 -7.88 -11.17
N CYS A 90 -18.05 -7.02 -10.51
CA CYS A 90 -17.42 -5.85 -11.12
C CYS A 90 -15.91 -6.02 -11.25
N HIS A 91 -15.23 -6.72 -10.35
CA HIS A 91 -13.77 -6.86 -10.38
C HIS A 91 -13.35 -8.31 -10.53
N MET A 92 -12.27 -8.56 -11.28
CA MET A 92 -11.57 -9.84 -11.19
C MET A 92 -10.85 -9.90 -9.85
N VAL A 93 -11.45 -10.59 -8.89
CA VAL A 93 -10.94 -10.80 -7.51
C VAL A 93 -9.81 -11.83 -7.53
N ASN A 94 -10.07 -12.96 -8.18
CA ASN A 94 -9.15 -14.08 -8.40
C ASN A 94 -9.52 -14.84 -9.69
N GLU A 95 -8.84 -15.96 -9.95
CA GLU A 95 -9.08 -16.75 -11.17
C GLU A 95 -10.53 -17.28 -11.28
N LYS A 96 -11.21 -17.56 -10.16
CA LYS A 96 -12.59 -18.04 -10.18
C LYS A 96 -13.54 -17.00 -10.77
N THR A 97 -13.27 -15.72 -10.55
CA THR A 97 -14.08 -14.59 -11.05
C THR A 97 -13.69 -14.10 -12.44
N ARG A 98 -12.61 -14.62 -13.04
CA ARG A 98 -12.03 -14.10 -14.29
C ARG A 98 -13.02 -14.02 -15.44
N MET A 99 -13.93 -14.98 -15.53
CA MET A 99 -14.89 -15.11 -16.63
C MET A 99 -16.29 -14.55 -16.31
N THR A 100 -16.49 -14.01 -15.11
CA THR A 100 -17.81 -13.53 -14.62
C THR A 100 -17.83 -12.05 -14.26
N THR A 101 -16.70 -11.36 -14.42
CA THR A 101 -16.55 -9.93 -14.13
C THR A 101 -16.71 -9.07 -15.38
N ILE A 102 -16.89 -7.76 -15.17
CA ILE A 102 -16.71 -6.74 -16.20
C ILE A 102 -15.23 -6.64 -16.55
N GLY A 103 -14.88 -6.64 -17.85
CA GLY A 103 -13.48 -6.58 -18.30
C GLY A 103 -12.87 -5.19 -18.35
N SER A 104 -13.69 -4.13 -18.26
CA SER A 104 -13.25 -2.72 -18.32
C SER A 104 -12.88 -2.13 -16.95
N THR A 105 -13.13 -2.86 -15.87
CA THR A 105 -12.80 -2.52 -14.49
C THR A 105 -11.48 -3.19 -14.10
N PRO A 106 -10.66 -2.54 -13.26
CA PRO A 106 -9.35 -3.09 -12.89
C PRO A 106 -9.49 -4.37 -12.05
N SER A 107 -8.61 -5.35 -12.25
CA SER A 107 -8.53 -6.52 -11.38
C SER A 107 -7.95 -6.16 -10.01
N PHE A 108 -8.17 -7.00 -8.99
CA PHE A 108 -7.54 -6.81 -7.68
C PHE A 108 -6.01 -6.85 -7.79
N ALA A 109 -5.46 -7.78 -8.57
CA ALA A 109 -4.02 -7.86 -8.84
C ALA A 109 -3.47 -6.59 -9.51
N LEU A 110 -4.22 -5.98 -10.44
CA LEU A 110 -3.84 -4.70 -11.04
C LEU A 110 -3.84 -3.58 -9.98
N MET A 111 -4.91 -3.47 -9.20
CA MET A 111 -5.04 -2.45 -8.15
C MET A 111 -3.97 -2.58 -7.07
N ARG A 112 -3.50 -3.81 -6.79
CA ARG A 112 -2.37 -4.06 -5.87
C ARG A 112 -1.04 -3.46 -6.33
N GLY A 113 -0.92 -3.12 -7.61
CA GLY A 113 0.22 -2.38 -8.14
C GLY A 113 0.21 -0.87 -7.85
N PHE A 114 -0.90 -0.30 -7.38
CA PHE A 114 -0.97 1.13 -7.08
C PHE A 114 -0.22 1.49 -5.80
N PRO A 115 0.46 2.66 -5.73
CA PRO A 115 1.15 3.09 -4.51
C PRO A 115 0.24 3.27 -3.29
N ASP A 116 -1.04 3.60 -3.54
CA ASP A 116 -2.10 3.88 -2.55
C ASP A 116 -3.16 2.78 -2.52
N TRP A 117 -2.81 1.55 -2.91
CA TRP A 117 -3.75 0.44 -3.02
C TRP A 117 -4.49 0.19 -1.69
N ASP A 118 -3.80 0.26 -0.57
CA ASP A 118 -4.33 0.03 0.77
C ASP A 118 -5.47 0.98 1.08
N ASN A 119 -5.24 2.29 0.93
CA ASN A 119 -6.25 3.33 1.12
C ASN A 119 -7.46 3.14 0.19
N ARG A 120 -7.22 2.73 -1.05
CA ARG A 120 -8.31 2.48 -2.03
C ARG A 120 -9.20 1.32 -1.62
N PHE A 121 -8.62 0.23 -1.11
CA PHE A 121 -9.38 -0.92 -0.63
C PHE A 121 -10.03 -0.65 0.74
N GLU A 122 -9.39 0.12 1.62
CA GLU A 122 -9.94 0.47 2.93
C GLU A 122 -11.15 1.42 2.81
N ALA A 123 -11.05 2.41 1.93
CA ALA A 123 -12.07 3.44 1.76
C ALA A 123 -12.94 3.24 0.50
N PHE A 124 -12.97 2.04 -0.09
CA PHE A 124 -13.62 1.83 -1.39
C PHE A 124 -15.10 2.28 -1.39
N TYR A 125 -15.80 2.12 -0.27
CA TYR A 125 -17.22 2.47 -0.10
C TYR A 125 -17.52 3.97 -0.25
N VAL A 126 -16.51 4.85 -0.15
CA VAL A 126 -16.63 6.29 -0.46
C VAL A 126 -16.07 6.67 -1.83
N LEU A 127 -15.48 5.72 -2.58
CA LEU A 127 -14.89 5.95 -3.90
C LEU A 127 -15.86 5.54 -5.01
N ASN A 128 -16.13 6.47 -5.93
CA ASN A 128 -17.02 6.19 -7.07
C ASN A 128 -16.58 4.95 -7.87
N PRO A 129 -17.52 4.07 -8.28
CA PRO A 129 -18.97 4.23 -8.20
C PRO A 129 -19.63 3.67 -6.91
N HIS A 130 -18.85 3.15 -5.96
CA HIS A 130 -19.34 2.34 -4.83
C HIS A 130 -20.35 3.00 -3.88
N PRO A 131 -20.31 4.32 -3.58
CA PRO A 131 -21.27 4.95 -2.68
C PRO A 131 -22.73 4.77 -3.11
N SER A 132 -22.97 4.53 -4.41
CA SER A 132 -24.32 4.37 -4.95
C SER A 132 -24.97 3.00 -4.68
N PHE A 133 -24.21 2.02 -4.19
CA PHE A 133 -24.69 0.65 -3.95
C PHE A 133 -23.99 -0.08 -2.80
N THR A 134 -23.27 0.64 -1.95
CA THR A 134 -22.56 0.06 -0.79
C THR A 134 -23.13 0.60 0.51
N ILE A 135 -23.42 -0.29 1.45
CA ILE A 135 -23.71 0.05 2.85
C ILE A 135 -22.62 -0.59 3.70
N VAL A 136 -22.01 0.21 4.56
CA VAL A 136 -21.12 -0.25 5.62
C VAL A 136 -21.83 -0.05 6.95
N THR A 137 -22.07 -1.14 7.67
CA THR A 137 -22.78 -1.15 8.95
C THR A 137 -22.15 -0.15 9.93
N GLU A 138 -22.97 0.70 10.54
CA GLU A 138 -22.58 1.75 11.49
C GLU A 138 -21.67 2.88 10.92
N VAL A 139 -21.35 2.84 9.62
CA VAL A 139 -20.44 3.80 8.98
C VAL A 139 -21.15 4.66 7.93
N THR A 140 -21.94 4.05 7.06
CA THR A 140 -22.68 4.78 6.01
C THR A 140 -24.14 4.99 6.40
N GLU A 141 -24.73 6.10 5.97
CA GLU A 141 -26.17 6.30 6.06
C GLU A 141 -26.92 5.31 5.13
N PRO A 142 -28.15 4.91 5.48
CA PRO A 142 -29.02 4.16 4.57
C PRO A 142 -29.28 4.91 3.26
N PHE A 143 -29.59 4.19 2.18
CA PHE A 143 -30.02 4.84 0.94
C PHE A 143 -31.30 5.65 1.15
N ASP A 144 -31.36 6.80 0.48
CA ASP A 144 -32.56 7.62 0.38
C ASP A 144 -33.67 6.81 -0.31
N GLU A 145 -34.84 6.68 0.34
CA GLU A 145 -35.98 5.92 -0.17
C GLU A 145 -36.46 6.41 -1.55
N THR A 146 -36.23 7.68 -1.87
CA THR A 146 -36.59 8.28 -3.16
C THR A 146 -35.56 8.05 -4.26
N ARG A 147 -34.37 7.53 -3.90
CA ARG A 147 -33.25 7.26 -4.80
C ARG A 147 -32.69 5.86 -4.50
N PRO A 148 -33.43 4.79 -4.82
CA PRO A 148 -32.99 3.44 -4.56
C PRO A 148 -31.70 3.12 -5.34
N PRO A 149 -30.86 2.22 -4.81
CA PRO A 149 -29.60 1.84 -5.46
C PRO A 149 -29.86 1.18 -6.82
N PRO A 150 -29.01 1.44 -7.83
CA PRO A 150 -29.24 0.97 -9.20
C PRO A 150 -29.05 -0.55 -9.37
N ILE A 151 -28.47 -1.21 -8.36
CA ILE A 151 -28.21 -2.65 -8.31
C ILE A 151 -28.44 -3.15 -6.88
N ALA A 152 -28.55 -4.47 -6.71
CA ALA A 152 -28.60 -5.07 -5.37
C ALA A 152 -27.39 -4.61 -4.53
N PRO A 153 -27.61 -3.95 -3.38
CA PRO A 153 -26.54 -3.45 -2.55
C PRO A 153 -25.63 -4.56 -2.04
N LEU A 154 -24.38 -4.19 -1.79
CA LEU A 154 -23.53 -4.96 -0.91
C LEU A 154 -23.56 -4.31 0.48
N GLU A 155 -23.69 -5.16 1.49
CA GLU A 155 -23.72 -4.79 2.90
C GLU A 155 -22.53 -5.47 3.57
N LEU A 156 -21.69 -4.68 4.24
CA LEU A 156 -20.48 -5.15 4.90
C LEU A 156 -20.32 -4.47 6.26
N SER A 157 -19.69 -5.13 7.22
CA SER A 157 -19.19 -4.52 8.45
C SER A 157 -17.75 -3.99 8.25
N LEU A 158 -17.22 -3.25 9.24
CA LEU A 158 -15.80 -2.89 9.24
C LEU A 158 -14.90 -4.13 9.37
N GLU A 159 -15.32 -5.14 10.13
CA GLU A 159 -14.64 -6.42 10.28
C GLU A 159 -14.57 -7.18 8.94
N ASP A 160 -15.64 -7.13 8.14
CA ASP A 160 -15.65 -7.71 6.79
C ASP A 160 -14.65 -6.98 5.87
N ILE A 161 -14.57 -5.64 5.96
CA ILE A 161 -13.58 -4.85 5.21
C ILE A 161 -12.16 -5.21 5.64
N GLU A 162 -11.90 -5.39 6.94
CA GLU A 162 -10.61 -5.85 7.45
C GLU A 162 -10.25 -7.25 6.94
N ALA A 163 -11.21 -8.17 6.87
CA ALA A 163 -11.02 -9.49 6.28
C ALA A 163 -10.69 -9.39 4.78
N ILE A 164 -11.42 -8.58 4.01
CA ILE A 164 -11.13 -8.32 2.59
C ILE A 164 -9.72 -7.73 2.42
N LEU A 165 -9.33 -6.76 3.25
CA LEU A 165 -7.98 -6.18 3.23
C LEU A 165 -6.90 -7.22 3.55
N ALA A 166 -7.16 -8.13 4.51
CA ALA A 166 -6.27 -9.23 4.83
C ALA A 166 -6.05 -10.15 3.62
N PHE A 167 -7.12 -10.48 2.89
CA PHE A 167 -7.02 -11.22 1.63
C PHE A 167 -6.27 -10.44 0.54
N VAL A 168 -6.61 -9.17 0.32
CA VAL A 168 -5.98 -8.32 -0.70
C VAL A 168 -4.47 -8.19 -0.50
N ARG A 169 -3.99 -8.19 0.76
CA ARG A 169 -2.56 -8.22 1.10
C ARG A 169 -1.84 -9.47 0.60
N THR A 170 -2.51 -10.62 0.50
CA THR A 170 -1.93 -11.88 -0.01
C THR A 170 -1.83 -11.93 -1.52
N ILE A 171 -2.49 -11.00 -2.23
CA ILE A 171 -2.46 -10.94 -3.70
C ILE A 171 -1.14 -10.34 -4.16
N GLU A 172 -0.42 -11.05 -5.02
CA GLU A 172 0.73 -10.50 -5.72
C GLU A 172 0.28 -9.48 -6.77
N PRO A 173 0.93 -8.30 -6.86
CA PRO A 173 0.63 -7.32 -7.90
C PRO A 173 0.78 -7.92 -9.30
N ALA A 174 -0.09 -7.51 -10.22
CA ALA A 174 0.01 -7.93 -11.62
C ALA A 174 1.33 -7.47 -12.24
N ASP A 175 2.01 -8.36 -12.95
CA ASP A 175 3.15 -8.00 -13.80
C ASP A 175 2.64 -7.39 -15.10
N LEU A 176 2.99 -6.12 -15.32
CA LEU A 176 2.57 -5.34 -16.49
C LEU A 176 3.73 -5.13 -17.48
N GLY A 177 4.91 -5.66 -17.20
CA GLY A 177 6.13 -5.47 -18.00
C GLY A 177 6.69 -4.04 -17.99
N SER A 178 6.01 -3.07 -17.38
CA SER A 178 6.45 -1.68 -17.20
C SER A 178 5.68 -1.01 -16.04
N PRO A 179 6.23 0.05 -15.42
CA PRO A 179 5.54 0.76 -14.33
C PRO A 179 4.19 1.35 -14.77
N LEU A 180 3.21 1.31 -13.85
CA LEU A 180 1.90 1.92 -14.04
C LEU A 180 2.01 3.43 -14.24
N LYS A 181 1.43 3.94 -15.33
CA LYS A 181 1.19 5.37 -15.52
C LYS A 181 -0.18 5.68 -14.95
N LEU A 182 -0.22 6.30 -13.78
CA LEU A 182 -1.46 6.80 -13.19
C LEU A 182 -1.93 8.01 -14.00
N GLN A 183 -3.23 8.06 -14.33
CA GLN A 183 -3.88 9.21 -14.97
C GLN A 183 -4.52 10.12 -13.91
#